data_AF-A0A955W9L7-F1
#
_entry.id   AF-A0A955W9L7-F1
#
_cell.length_a   1.000
_cell.length_b   1.000
_cell.length_c   1.000
_cell.angle_alpha   90.00
_cell.angle_beta   90.00
_cell.angle_gamma   90.00
#
_symmetry.space_group_name_H-M   'P 1'
#
loop_
_entity.id
_entity.type
_entity.pdbx_description
1 polymer ?
#
loop_
_entity_poly.entity_id
_entity_poly.type
_entity_poly.pdbx_seq_one_letter_code
_entity_poly.pdbx_strand_id
1 'polypeptide(L)'
;MTSDEEQWPPPSRTRRLWAGLLVLGLAGAVAAWLWWPRAYEALDLLDPVEPHAYVTGGRPSPGSEAQRAMFEFALPAFMIALDRGQDPESASAELELAASQAALPPAVLAALRTFAGTCVQARAEGGEELAQALQRAGAALNTSLAGAELGYYLDTQVTMSRDGALRVFFETFVVTRVTPYQLGAHTEHALLIRRLDHTNIALATLGFTRPEASEALIQVDRIEEHLVAHLLPTLKPDAPFRLAGPEVTRSGELTRLEAVAGEAIREELLAVLDPSAGLTLGTTMHDRRALFERWQNLASGRDAVFYAPTTYEVDMDALEPFRWQLDGFSELREAHRVLGEEAVVRAYLDARDALAQVVERHELQHRFDYREGVFDALPAGLAGTLVHLEAGAPLDDRARVVVAELSAYSASIAESEALAKTELLLLGRHVLGLRGGRRNEAQAAGFLLEQLDAALFPEGPIVGRRPVHYAARMERLLQLPGQRLRTALRTLWERWFGRALPASRRVAPAQ
;
A
#
# COMPACT_ATOMS: atom_id res chain seq x y z
N MET A 1 -40.70 -41.63 10.06
CA MET A 1 -41.93 -40.79 10.10
C MET A 1 -41.97 -40.16 11.48
N THR A 2 -42.08 -38.87 11.72
CA THR A 2 -42.11 -37.63 10.93
C THR A 2 -41.72 -36.54 11.93
N SER A 3 -40.98 -35.55 11.45
CA SER A 3 -40.58 -34.32 12.13
C SER A 3 -41.73 -33.57 12.78
N ASP A 4 -41.58 -33.20 14.05
CA ASP A 4 -42.28 -32.06 14.64
C ASP A 4 -41.44 -30.80 14.40
N GLU A 5 -41.83 -30.04 13.38
CA GLU A 5 -41.35 -28.68 13.13
C GLU A 5 -41.95 -27.74 14.19
N GLU A 6 -41.09 -27.25 15.08
CA GLU A 6 -41.41 -26.20 16.04
C GLU A 6 -41.58 -24.86 15.29
N GLN A 7 -42.83 -24.51 14.96
CA GLN A 7 -43.18 -23.24 14.31
C GLN A 7 -43.06 -22.07 15.28
N TRP A 8 -41.98 -21.29 15.15
CA TRP A 8 -41.88 -19.97 15.80
C TRP A 8 -42.97 -19.02 15.26
N PRO A 9 -43.64 -18.24 16.12
CA PRO A 9 -44.60 -17.24 15.67
C PRO A 9 -43.91 -16.16 14.82
N PRO A 10 -44.54 -15.68 13.74
CA PRO A 10 -43.95 -14.66 12.88
C PRO A 10 -43.72 -13.37 13.68
N PRO A 11 -42.57 -12.69 13.51
CA PRO A 11 -42.30 -11.43 14.21
C PRO A 11 -43.35 -10.39 13.82
N SER A 12 -43.87 -9.68 14.84
CA SER A 12 -44.89 -8.64 14.70
C SER A 12 -44.48 -7.60 13.65
N ARG A 13 -45.47 -7.02 12.95
CA ARG A 13 -45.25 -5.99 11.91
C ARG A 13 -44.33 -4.84 12.38
N THR A 14 -44.40 -4.48 13.65
CA THR A 14 -43.51 -3.49 14.28
C THR A 14 -42.05 -3.94 14.31
N ARG A 15 -41.74 -5.21 14.66
CA ARG A 15 -40.36 -5.74 14.61
C ARG A 15 -39.81 -5.77 13.19
N ARG A 16 -40.64 -6.05 12.17
CA ARG A 16 -40.22 -6.02 10.75
C ARG A 16 -39.91 -4.61 10.26
N LEU A 17 -40.71 -3.62 10.66
CA LEU A 17 -40.49 -2.21 10.34
C LEU A 17 -39.21 -1.67 11.00
N TRP A 18 -38.98 -1.98 12.28
CA TRP A 18 -37.75 -1.62 12.97
C TRP A 18 -36.51 -2.30 12.38
N ALA A 19 -36.61 -3.57 11.99
CA ALA A 19 -35.54 -4.27 11.29
C ALA A 19 -35.24 -3.66 9.91
N GLY A 20 -36.28 -3.28 9.15
CA GLY A 20 -36.12 -2.62 7.85
C GLY A 20 -35.47 -1.23 7.95
N LEU A 21 -35.85 -0.43 8.96
CA LEU A 21 -35.21 0.86 9.24
C LEU A 21 -33.77 0.70 9.70
N LEU A 22 -33.45 -0.35 10.46
CA LEU A 22 -32.09 -0.67 10.86
C LEU A 22 -31.22 -1.04 9.64
N VAL A 23 -31.74 -1.87 8.74
CA VAL A 23 -31.05 -2.26 7.50
C VAL A 23 -30.81 -1.05 6.60
N LEU A 24 -31.80 -0.16 6.46
CA LEU A 24 -31.64 1.07 5.67
C LEU A 24 -30.66 2.06 6.31
N GLY A 25 -30.71 2.24 7.63
CA GLY A 25 -29.77 3.09 8.36
C GLY A 25 -28.34 2.57 8.32
N LEU A 26 -28.15 1.26 8.47
CA LEU A 26 -26.85 0.60 8.41
C LEU A 26 -26.31 0.55 6.98
N ALA A 27 -27.16 0.29 5.97
CA ALA A 27 -26.76 0.35 4.56
C ALA A 27 -26.40 1.79 4.15
N GLY A 28 -27.11 2.80 4.67
CA GLY A 28 -26.76 4.21 4.50
C GLY A 28 -25.43 4.58 5.16
N ALA A 29 -25.17 4.09 6.37
CA ALA A 29 -23.91 4.29 7.08
C ALA A 29 -22.74 3.55 6.41
N VAL A 30 -22.94 2.33 5.91
CA VAL A 30 -21.94 1.54 5.17
C VAL A 30 -21.67 2.14 3.79
N ALA A 31 -22.69 2.65 3.09
CA ALA A 31 -22.51 3.37 1.83
C ALA A 31 -21.76 4.70 2.04
N ALA A 32 -22.09 5.44 3.11
CA ALA A 32 -21.33 6.62 3.51
C ALA A 32 -19.89 6.27 3.90
N TRP A 33 -19.66 5.13 4.57
CA TRP A 33 -18.34 4.65 4.96
C TRP A 33 -17.48 4.18 3.76
N LEU A 34 -18.09 3.56 2.76
CA LEU A 34 -17.41 3.13 1.53
C LEU A 34 -17.13 4.29 0.56
N TRP A 35 -17.91 5.38 0.61
CA TRP A 35 -17.83 6.47 -0.36
C TRP A 35 -17.20 7.76 0.18
N TRP A 36 -16.92 7.82 1.48
CA TRP A 36 -16.19 8.95 2.08
C TRP A 36 -14.79 8.50 2.47
N PRO A 37 -13.74 8.90 1.73
CA PRO A 37 -12.37 8.80 2.23
C PRO A 37 -12.30 9.69 3.46
N ARG A 38 -12.27 9.08 4.65
CA ARG A 38 -11.99 9.81 5.87
C ARG A 38 -10.50 9.76 6.09
N ALA A 39 -9.83 10.72 5.44
CA ALA A 39 -8.63 11.28 6.00
C ALA A 39 -8.98 11.76 7.41
N TYR A 40 -8.15 11.31 8.32
CA TYR A 40 -8.36 11.43 9.73
C TYR A 40 -7.62 12.68 10.24
N GLU A 41 -8.33 13.56 10.95
CA GLU A 41 -7.80 14.85 11.44
C GLU A 41 -7.17 14.80 12.86
N ALA A 42 -7.29 13.69 13.61
CA ALA A 42 -7.02 13.71 15.08
C ALA A 42 -5.76 12.97 15.64
N LEU A 43 -5.01 12.20 14.84
CA LEU A 43 -3.62 11.67 15.08
C LEU A 43 -2.69 12.34 14.06
N ASP A 44 -3.18 13.35 13.34
CA ASP A 44 -2.33 14.28 12.60
C ASP A 44 -1.60 15.17 13.63
N LEU A 45 -0.78 14.54 14.47
CA LEU A 45 0.56 15.04 14.78
C LEU A 45 1.37 14.99 13.47
N LEU A 46 0.87 15.68 12.44
CA LEU A 46 1.66 15.90 11.26
C LEU A 46 2.87 16.69 11.73
N ASP A 47 4.04 16.26 11.28
CA ASP A 47 5.26 17.00 11.54
C ASP A 47 5.04 18.48 11.16
N PRO A 48 5.72 19.40 11.84
CA PRO A 48 5.70 20.79 11.43
C PRO A 48 6.13 20.90 9.96
N VAL A 49 5.59 21.90 9.26
CA VAL A 49 6.01 22.17 7.88
C VAL A 49 7.48 22.57 7.92
N GLU A 50 8.30 21.85 7.16
CA GLU A 50 9.72 22.10 7.05
C GLU A 50 10.00 22.92 5.78
N PRO A 51 10.65 24.10 5.91
CA PRO A 51 11.15 24.82 4.74
C PRO A 51 12.13 23.95 3.96
N HIS A 52 12.00 23.93 2.63
CA HIS A 52 12.87 23.16 1.75
C HIS A 52 12.79 21.64 1.97
N ALA A 53 11.61 21.13 2.36
CA ALA A 53 11.38 19.72 2.65
C ALA A 53 11.80 18.79 1.49
N TYR A 54 11.69 19.24 0.24
CA TYR A 54 12.13 18.46 -0.93
C TYR A 54 13.65 18.35 -1.08
N VAL A 55 14.43 19.10 -0.28
CA VAL A 55 15.90 19.05 -0.26
C VAL A 55 16.40 18.45 1.05
N THR A 56 15.87 18.89 2.19
CA THR A 56 16.35 18.51 3.53
C THR A 56 15.55 17.38 4.16
N GLY A 57 14.41 17.01 3.58
CA GLY A 57 13.42 16.13 4.17
C GLY A 57 12.47 16.85 5.12
N GLY A 58 11.39 16.18 5.47
CA GLY A 58 10.33 16.71 6.34
C GLY A 58 9.01 16.90 5.60
N ARG A 59 8.08 17.65 6.21
CA ARG A 59 6.75 17.85 5.64
C ARG A 59 6.72 19.11 4.76
N PRO A 60 6.37 19.01 3.46
CA PRO A 60 6.24 20.18 2.60
C PRO A 60 4.98 21.00 2.94
N SER A 61 4.89 22.21 2.38
CA SER A 61 3.74 23.09 2.65
C SER A 61 2.45 22.48 2.12
N PRO A 62 1.37 22.40 2.93
CA PRO A 62 0.07 21.93 2.46
C PRO A 62 -0.63 22.95 1.54
N GLY A 63 -0.02 24.11 1.28
CA GLY A 63 -0.62 25.19 0.50
C GLY A 63 -1.76 25.90 1.22
N SER A 64 -2.47 26.77 0.49
CA SER A 64 -3.72 27.38 0.94
C SER A 64 -4.92 26.43 0.73
N GLU A 65 -6.05 26.72 1.37
CA GLU A 65 -7.30 25.96 1.16
C GLU A 65 -7.73 25.96 -0.32
N ALA A 66 -7.55 27.08 -1.02
CA ALA A 66 -7.87 27.19 -2.44
C ALA A 66 -6.92 26.34 -3.31
N GLN A 67 -5.64 26.24 -2.94
CA GLN A 67 -4.68 25.35 -3.59
C GLN A 67 -5.05 23.89 -3.34
N ARG A 68 -5.44 23.54 -2.12
CA ARG A 68 -5.91 22.18 -1.81
C ARG A 68 -7.16 21.84 -2.63
N ALA A 69 -8.16 22.72 -2.65
CA ALA A 69 -9.39 22.51 -3.41
C ALA A 69 -9.14 22.34 -4.93
N MET A 70 -8.11 23.00 -5.47
CA MET A 70 -7.70 22.84 -6.86
C MET A 70 -7.27 21.40 -7.16
N PHE A 71 -6.43 20.79 -6.33
CA PHE A 71 -5.96 19.42 -6.52
C PHE A 71 -6.99 18.38 -6.08
N GLU A 72 -7.75 18.65 -5.02
CA GLU A 72 -8.75 17.74 -4.46
C GLU A 72 -10.00 17.62 -5.33
N PHE A 73 -10.44 18.73 -5.93
CA PHE A 73 -11.72 18.79 -6.64
C PHE A 73 -11.61 19.23 -8.09
N ALA A 74 -10.99 20.38 -8.37
CA ALA A 74 -11.04 20.99 -9.71
C ALA A 74 -10.28 20.17 -10.76
N LEU A 75 -9.07 19.71 -10.44
CA LEU A 75 -8.28 18.88 -11.35
C LEU A 75 -8.96 17.52 -11.62
N PRO A 76 -9.40 16.73 -10.61
CA PRO A 76 -10.21 15.53 -10.85
C PRO A 76 -11.50 15.79 -11.65
N ALA A 77 -12.20 16.88 -11.38
CA ALA A 77 -13.42 17.25 -12.11
C ALA A 77 -13.15 17.50 -13.60
N PHE A 78 -12.04 18.16 -13.95
CA PHE A 78 -11.60 18.32 -15.33
C PHE A 78 -11.41 16.98 -16.04
N MET A 79 -10.80 15.99 -15.40
CA MET A 79 -10.63 14.66 -16.01
C MET A 79 -11.97 13.95 -16.20
N ILE A 80 -12.84 14.01 -15.19
CA ILE A 80 -14.19 13.44 -15.25
C ILE A 80 -14.99 14.09 -16.39
N ALA A 81 -14.84 15.40 -16.59
CA ALA A 81 -15.45 16.13 -17.69
C ALA A 81 -14.99 15.60 -19.06
N LEU A 82 -13.67 15.47 -19.26
CA LEU A 82 -13.09 14.91 -20.49
C LEU A 82 -13.56 13.47 -20.75
N ASP A 83 -13.60 12.63 -19.71
CA ASP A 83 -14.04 11.24 -19.81
C ASP A 83 -15.53 11.13 -20.17
N ARG A 84 -16.37 12.06 -19.68
CA ARG A 84 -17.80 12.16 -20.00
C ARG A 84 -18.07 12.75 -21.38
N GLY A 85 -17.04 13.14 -22.12
CA GLY A 85 -17.18 13.76 -23.44
C GLY A 85 -17.75 15.17 -23.38
N GLN A 86 -17.54 15.89 -22.27
CA GLN A 86 -17.82 17.32 -22.22
C GLN A 86 -16.87 18.08 -23.16
N ASP A 87 -17.29 19.28 -23.55
CA ASP A 87 -16.49 20.15 -24.42
C ASP A 87 -15.12 20.48 -23.76
N PRO A 88 -13.99 20.15 -24.41
CA PRO A 88 -12.67 20.36 -23.83
C PRO A 88 -12.33 21.83 -23.55
N GLU A 89 -12.85 22.76 -24.35
CA GLU A 89 -12.63 24.20 -24.14
C GLU A 89 -13.32 24.66 -22.84
N SER A 90 -14.59 24.26 -22.64
CA SER A 90 -15.32 24.52 -21.40
C SER A 90 -14.63 23.92 -20.17
N ALA A 91 -14.22 22.64 -20.24
CA ALA A 91 -13.55 21.97 -19.13
C ALA A 91 -12.21 22.65 -18.78
N SER A 92 -11.44 23.06 -19.80
CA SER A 92 -10.17 23.78 -19.59
C SER A 92 -10.39 25.17 -18.99
N ALA A 93 -11.46 25.88 -19.39
CA ALA A 93 -11.79 27.19 -18.84
C ALA A 93 -12.18 27.12 -17.35
N GLU A 94 -12.91 26.08 -16.93
CA GLU A 94 -13.24 25.83 -15.53
C GLU A 94 -11.97 25.53 -14.70
N LEU A 95 -11.06 24.70 -15.24
CA LEU A 95 -9.78 24.40 -14.61
C LEU A 95 -8.91 25.66 -14.46
N GLU A 96 -8.85 26.52 -15.48
CA GLU A 96 -8.11 27.79 -15.46
C GLU A 96 -8.67 28.79 -14.45
N LEU A 97 -10.00 28.85 -14.32
CA LEU A 97 -10.65 29.68 -13.31
C LEU A 97 -10.28 29.22 -11.89
N ALA A 98 -10.33 27.90 -11.64
CA ALA A 98 -9.94 27.33 -10.36
C ALA A 98 -8.45 27.56 -10.06
N ALA A 99 -7.58 27.36 -11.05
CA ALA A 99 -6.14 27.60 -10.92
C ALA A 99 -5.82 29.08 -10.61
N SER A 100 -6.58 30.00 -11.21
CA SER A 100 -6.47 31.45 -10.95
C SER A 100 -6.91 31.80 -9.53
N GLN A 101 -8.01 31.22 -9.04
CA GLN A 101 -8.49 31.40 -7.67
C GLN A 101 -7.53 30.80 -6.63
N ALA A 102 -6.91 29.68 -6.96
CA ALA A 102 -5.87 29.04 -6.14
C ALA A 102 -4.56 29.84 -6.08
N ALA A 103 -4.39 30.86 -6.92
CA ALA A 103 -3.18 31.67 -7.02
C ALA A 103 -1.91 30.79 -7.13
N LEU A 104 -1.94 29.79 -8.01
CA LEU A 104 -0.81 28.89 -8.20
C LEU A 104 0.45 29.66 -8.65
N PRO A 105 1.65 29.27 -8.17
CA PRO A 105 2.90 29.85 -8.64
C PRO A 105 3.03 29.79 -10.17
N PRO A 106 3.63 30.79 -10.85
CA PRO A 106 3.65 30.86 -12.31
C PRO A 106 4.20 29.62 -13.01
N ALA A 107 5.26 29.00 -12.46
CA ALA A 107 5.84 27.77 -12.99
C ALA A 107 4.86 26.59 -12.89
N VAL A 108 4.18 26.44 -11.75
CA VAL A 108 3.15 25.40 -11.53
C VAL A 108 1.98 25.61 -12.48
N LEU A 109 1.52 26.84 -12.65
CA LEU A 109 0.42 27.17 -13.57
C LEU A 109 0.78 26.84 -15.03
N ALA A 110 2.01 27.15 -15.46
CA ALA A 110 2.48 26.82 -16.81
C ALA A 110 2.58 25.29 -17.05
N ALA A 111 3.07 24.54 -16.06
CA ALA A 111 3.12 23.09 -16.13
C ALA A 111 1.72 22.46 -16.14
N LEU A 112 0.80 22.97 -15.31
CA LEU A 112 -0.60 22.55 -15.28
C LEU A 112 -1.29 22.76 -16.64
N ARG A 113 -1.08 23.92 -17.27
CA ARG A 113 -1.58 24.21 -18.63
C ARG A 113 -1.08 23.22 -19.67
N THR A 114 0.22 22.92 -19.60
CA THR A 114 0.85 21.95 -20.51
C THR A 114 0.25 20.56 -20.30
N PHE A 115 0.08 20.12 -19.05
CA PHE A 115 -0.56 18.87 -18.71
C PHE A 115 -2.00 18.80 -19.22
N ALA A 116 -2.84 19.79 -18.89
CA ALA A 116 -4.24 19.85 -19.30
C ALA A 116 -4.39 19.86 -20.84
N GLY A 117 -3.59 20.66 -21.54
CA GLY A 117 -3.56 20.67 -23.01
C GLY A 117 -3.17 19.33 -23.61
N THR A 118 -2.21 18.63 -23.00
CA THR A 118 -1.79 17.29 -23.44
C THR A 118 -2.89 16.25 -23.19
N CYS A 119 -3.64 16.35 -22.07
CA CYS A 119 -4.81 15.50 -21.83
C CYS A 119 -5.90 15.68 -22.89
N VAL A 120 -6.19 16.93 -23.28
CA VAL A 120 -7.15 17.25 -24.34
C VAL A 120 -6.69 16.66 -25.68
N GLN A 121 -5.41 16.83 -26.02
CA GLN A 121 -4.84 16.25 -27.24
C GLN A 121 -4.90 14.72 -27.21
N ALA A 122 -4.52 14.08 -26.10
CA ALA A 122 -4.56 12.63 -25.91
C ALA A 122 -5.97 12.05 -26.01
N ARG A 123 -7.00 12.86 -25.79
CA ARG A 123 -8.39 12.43 -25.98
C ARG A 123 -8.82 12.47 -27.44
N ALA A 124 -8.34 13.46 -28.20
CA ALA A 124 -8.63 13.63 -29.61
C ALA A 124 -7.78 12.69 -30.50
N GLU A 125 -6.55 12.47 -30.08
CA GLU A 125 -5.50 11.76 -30.82
C GLU A 125 -5.02 10.57 -30.00
N GLY A 126 -4.82 9.42 -30.66
CA GLY A 126 -4.21 8.24 -30.04
C GLY A 126 -2.72 8.13 -30.36
N GLY A 127 -2.00 7.29 -29.63
CA GLY A 127 -0.65 6.88 -30.00
C GLY A 127 0.39 6.92 -28.89
N GLU A 128 1.47 6.17 -29.11
CA GLU A 128 2.54 5.97 -28.12
C GLU A 128 3.31 7.25 -27.80
N GLU A 129 3.62 8.07 -28.80
CA GLU A 129 4.34 9.34 -28.59
C GLU A 129 3.58 10.29 -27.66
N LEU A 130 2.25 10.33 -27.80
CA LEU A 130 1.38 11.18 -27.00
C LEU A 130 1.19 10.62 -25.59
N ALA A 131 1.13 9.30 -25.43
CA ALA A 131 1.17 8.67 -24.11
C ALA A 131 2.46 9.03 -23.36
N GLN A 132 3.62 8.99 -24.03
CA GLN A 132 4.89 9.42 -23.43
C GLN A 132 4.92 10.93 -23.15
N ALA A 133 4.37 11.76 -24.04
CA ALA A 133 4.29 13.21 -23.83
C ALA A 133 3.46 13.56 -22.58
N LEU A 134 2.35 12.85 -22.37
CA LEU A 134 1.49 13.03 -21.22
C LEU A 134 2.17 12.61 -19.91
N GLN A 135 2.88 11.48 -19.90
CA GLN A 135 3.71 11.07 -18.76
C GLN A 135 4.76 12.14 -18.41
N ARG A 136 5.46 12.68 -19.43
CA ARG A 136 6.43 13.78 -19.24
C ARG A 136 5.77 15.05 -18.71
N ALA A 137 4.56 15.38 -19.15
CA ALA A 137 3.83 16.55 -18.68
C ALA A 137 3.42 16.40 -17.20
N GLY A 138 2.97 15.21 -16.78
CA GLY A 138 2.70 14.90 -15.38
C GLY A 138 3.96 15.03 -14.50
N ALA A 139 5.08 14.45 -14.94
CA ALA A 139 6.36 14.56 -14.23
C ALA A 139 6.87 16.02 -14.14
N ALA A 140 6.67 16.82 -15.18
CA ALA A 140 7.03 18.24 -15.18
C ALA A 140 6.16 19.06 -14.21
N LEU A 141 4.88 18.71 -14.06
CA LEU A 141 3.99 19.31 -13.06
C LEU A 141 4.46 18.96 -11.64
N ASN A 142 4.79 17.70 -11.36
CA ASN A 142 5.34 17.28 -10.06
C ASN A 142 6.65 18.00 -9.73
N THR A 143 7.55 18.12 -10.70
CA THR A 143 8.81 18.89 -10.55
C THR A 143 8.53 20.36 -10.20
N SER A 144 7.54 20.96 -10.85
CA SER A 144 7.15 22.36 -10.60
C SER A 144 6.51 22.54 -9.22
N LEU A 145 5.73 21.56 -8.75
CA LEU A 145 5.15 21.53 -7.40
C LEU A 145 6.23 21.43 -6.33
N ALA A 146 7.18 20.50 -6.50
CA ALA A 146 8.32 20.34 -5.61
C ALA A 146 9.18 21.60 -5.54
N GLY A 147 9.50 22.21 -6.69
CA GLY A 147 10.25 23.47 -6.77
C GLY A 147 9.53 24.68 -6.15
N ALA A 148 8.20 24.60 -6.00
CA ALA A 148 7.39 25.58 -5.30
C ALA A 148 7.13 25.21 -3.82
N GLU A 149 7.75 24.14 -3.31
CA GLU A 149 7.56 23.59 -1.96
C GLU A 149 6.10 23.25 -1.62
N LEU A 150 5.29 22.96 -2.65
CA LEU A 150 3.90 22.53 -2.48
C LEU A 150 3.85 21.01 -2.29
N GLY A 151 3.19 20.59 -1.22
CA GLY A 151 3.03 19.18 -0.83
C GLY A 151 1.94 18.46 -1.61
N TYR A 152 1.94 18.55 -2.93
CA TYR A 152 1.02 17.82 -3.80
C TYR A 152 1.78 16.97 -4.81
N TYR A 153 1.19 15.84 -5.20
CA TYR A 153 1.72 14.95 -6.22
C TYR A 153 0.62 14.44 -7.14
N LEU A 154 0.93 14.26 -8.42
CA LEU A 154 0.05 13.70 -9.44
C LEU A 154 0.66 12.41 -10.01
N ASP A 155 0.05 11.25 -9.76
CA ASP A 155 0.37 10.02 -10.50
C ASP A 155 -0.45 10.01 -11.78
N THR A 156 0.21 10.05 -12.94
CA THR A 156 -0.46 9.98 -14.24
C THR A 156 -0.27 8.59 -14.82
N GLN A 157 -1.37 7.96 -15.25
CA GLN A 157 -1.37 6.67 -15.92
C GLN A 157 -2.06 6.79 -17.27
N VAL A 158 -1.45 6.20 -18.28
CA VAL A 158 -2.01 6.18 -19.63
C VAL A 158 -2.15 4.74 -20.05
N THR A 159 -3.36 4.36 -20.45
CA THR A 159 -3.61 3.06 -21.06
C THR A 159 -4.02 3.26 -22.49
N MET A 160 -3.47 2.46 -23.39
CA MET A 160 -3.85 2.46 -24.79
C MET A 160 -4.78 1.27 -25.04
N SER A 161 -5.97 1.54 -25.58
CA SER A 161 -6.86 0.47 -26.04
C SER A 161 -6.35 -0.15 -27.34
N ARG A 162 -6.93 -1.29 -27.72
CA ARG A 162 -6.49 -2.05 -28.91
C ARG A 162 -6.68 -1.29 -30.23
N ASP A 163 -7.58 -0.32 -30.26
CA ASP A 163 -7.83 0.58 -31.38
C ASP A 163 -6.92 1.82 -31.39
N GLY A 164 -5.96 1.89 -30.45
CA GLY A 164 -4.98 2.97 -30.36
C GLY A 164 -5.46 4.20 -29.60
N ALA A 165 -6.72 4.23 -29.14
CA ALA A 165 -7.22 5.33 -28.33
C ALA A 165 -6.54 5.35 -26.96
N LEU A 166 -6.24 6.54 -26.46
CA LEU A 166 -5.65 6.72 -25.14
C LEU A 166 -6.76 6.93 -24.11
N ARG A 167 -6.57 6.31 -22.96
CA ARG A 167 -7.32 6.57 -21.75
C ARG A 167 -6.37 7.03 -20.67
N VAL A 168 -6.60 8.26 -20.23
CA VAL A 168 -5.82 8.92 -19.19
C VAL A 168 -6.50 8.69 -17.86
N PHE A 169 -5.70 8.37 -16.86
CA PHE A 169 -6.11 8.33 -15.47
C PHE A 169 -5.07 9.09 -14.67
N PHE A 170 -5.50 9.76 -13.61
CA PHE A 170 -4.55 10.22 -12.62
C PHE A 170 -5.16 10.14 -11.24
N GLU A 171 -4.27 10.08 -10.26
CA GLU A 171 -4.58 10.20 -8.84
C GLU A 171 -3.79 11.39 -8.31
N THR A 172 -4.44 12.18 -7.44
CA THR A 172 -3.83 13.31 -6.74
C THR A 172 -3.58 12.94 -5.30
N PHE A 173 -2.46 13.40 -4.78
CA PHE A 173 -2.03 13.10 -3.43
C PHE A 173 -1.54 14.34 -2.72
N VAL A 174 -1.67 14.33 -1.39
CA VAL A 174 -0.90 15.20 -0.50
C VAL A 174 0.38 14.46 -0.13
N VAL A 175 1.52 15.14 -0.26
CA VAL A 175 2.81 14.68 0.25
C VAL A 175 2.87 15.02 1.73
N THR A 176 2.85 14.00 2.58
CA THR A 176 2.85 14.15 4.04
C THR A 176 4.26 14.16 4.62
N ARG A 177 5.24 13.56 3.93
CA ARG A 177 6.65 13.59 4.30
C ARG A 177 7.53 13.32 3.09
N VAL A 178 8.64 14.04 2.98
CA VAL A 178 9.75 13.76 2.07
C VAL A 178 10.90 13.17 2.87
N THR A 179 11.48 12.08 2.39
CA THR A 179 12.67 11.47 3.01
C THR A 179 13.77 11.36 1.96
N PRO A 180 14.87 12.13 2.09
CA PRO A 180 16.03 12.00 1.21
C PRO A 180 16.87 10.77 1.57
N TYR A 181 17.36 10.10 0.53
CA TYR A 181 18.21 8.92 0.62
C TYR A 181 19.46 9.08 -0.23
N GLN A 182 20.58 8.62 0.30
CA GLN A 182 21.77 8.33 -0.50
C GLN A 182 21.71 6.85 -0.89
N LEU A 183 21.62 6.57 -2.19
CA LEU A 183 21.57 5.22 -2.75
C LEU A 183 22.67 5.06 -3.79
N GLY A 184 23.75 4.38 -3.40
CA GLY A 184 24.99 4.39 -4.17
C GLY A 184 25.53 5.81 -4.35
N ALA A 185 25.72 6.25 -5.61
CA ALA A 185 26.19 7.60 -5.94
C ALA A 185 25.07 8.65 -6.08
N HIS A 186 23.80 8.24 -5.98
CA HIS A 186 22.66 9.10 -6.28
C HIS A 186 21.93 9.53 -5.01
N THR A 187 21.33 10.71 -5.06
CA THR A 187 20.34 11.15 -4.08
C THR A 187 18.96 10.89 -4.66
N GLU A 188 18.16 10.11 -3.94
CA GLU A 188 16.80 9.76 -4.31
C GLU A 188 15.84 10.20 -3.19
N HIS A 189 14.57 10.41 -3.53
CA HIS A 189 13.55 10.82 -2.56
C HIS A 189 12.45 9.77 -2.47
N ALA A 190 12.07 9.46 -1.23
CA ALA A 190 10.82 8.77 -0.96
C ALA A 190 9.76 9.77 -0.47
N LEU A 191 8.60 9.76 -1.10
CA LEU A 191 7.46 10.61 -0.73
C LEU A 191 6.39 9.75 -0.06
N LEU A 192 6.10 10.04 1.20
CA LEU A 192 4.90 9.54 1.84
C LEU A 192 3.73 10.36 1.34
N ILE A 193 2.76 9.67 0.77
CA ILE A 193 1.61 10.26 0.10
C ILE A 193 0.32 9.74 0.71
N ARG A 194 -0.64 10.64 0.87
CA ARG A 194 -2.03 10.34 1.24
C ARG A 194 -2.91 10.74 0.07
N ARG A 195 -3.87 9.88 -0.29
CA ARG A 195 -4.75 10.18 -1.41
C ARG A 195 -5.57 11.43 -1.10
N LEU A 196 -5.64 12.33 -2.07
CA LEU A 196 -6.38 13.58 -1.95
C LEU A 196 -7.73 13.51 -2.69
N ASP A 197 -7.77 12.95 -3.90
CA ASP A 197 -9.03 12.85 -4.64
C ASP A 197 -10.00 11.79 -4.11
N HIS A 198 -11.26 11.95 -4.52
CA HIS A 198 -12.38 11.07 -4.17
C HIS A 198 -12.79 10.16 -5.34
N THR A 199 -11.88 9.85 -6.26
CA THR A 199 -12.21 8.97 -7.39
C THR A 199 -12.26 7.51 -6.95
N ASN A 200 -13.01 6.68 -7.69
CA ASN A 200 -13.24 5.27 -7.34
C ASN A 200 -12.16 4.31 -7.89
N ILE A 201 -11.04 4.85 -8.38
CA ILE A 201 -9.87 4.07 -8.84
C ILE A 201 -9.06 3.70 -7.60
N ALA A 202 -8.50 2.51 -7.48
CA ALA A 202 -7.72 2.14 -6.30
C ALA A 202 -6.52 1.29 -6.69
N LEU A 203 -5.32 1.75 -6.35
CA LEU A 203 -4.11 0.94 -6.38
C LEU A 203 -4.07 0.04 -5.13
N ALA A 204 -3.74 -1.24 -5.34
CA ALA A 204 -3.66 -2.25 -4.29
C ALA A 204 -2.24 -2.43 -3.71
N THR A 205 -1.32 -1.52 -4.02
CA THR A 205 0.09 -1.58 -3.59
C THR A 205 0.33 -0.67 -2.39
N LEU A 206 1.33 -1.00 -1.56
CA LEU A 206 1.73 -0.16 -0.42
C LEU A 206 2.57 1.05 -0.85
N GLY A 207 3.26 0.91 -1.98
CA GLY A 207 4.03 1.95 -2.65
C GLY A 207 4.08 1.65 -4.15
N PHE A 208 4.67 2.56 -4.91
CA PHE A 208 5.00 2.33 -6.31
C PHE A 208 6.05 3.33 -6.80
N THR A 209 6.75 2.94 -7.86
CA THR A 209 7.71 3.77 -8.58
C THR A 209 7.43 3.66 -10.07
N ARG A 210 7.39 4.80 -10.76
CA ARG A 210 7.27 4.84 -12.22
C ARG A 210 8.66 5.04 -12.84
N PRO A 211 8.97 4.43 -14.00
CA PRO A 211 10.19 4.73 -14.75
C PRO A 211 10.33 6.23 -15.07
N GLU A 212 9.21 6.90 -15.32
CA GLU A 212 9.13 8.32 -15.68
C GLU A 212 9.09 9.26 -14.46
N ALA A 213 8.84 8.74 -13.26
CA ALA A 213 8.85 9.51 -12.03
C ALA A 213 10.27 9.59 -11.45
N SER A 214 10.56 10.68 -10.74
CA SER A 214 11.85 10.86 -10.07
C SER A 214 11.84 10.38 -8.62
N GLU A 215 10.69 9.93 -8.12
CA GLU A 215 10.46 9.67 -6.71
C GLU A 215 9.87 8.27 -6.46
N ALA A 216 10.22 7.69 -5.32
CA ALA A 216 9.59 6.51 -4.76
C ALA A 216 8.34 6.93 -3.96
N LEU A 217 7.17 6.40 -4.29
CA LEU A 217 5.90 6.85 -3.70
C LEU A 217 5.34 5.84 -2.72
N ILE A 218 4.99 6.29 -1.52
CA ILE A 218 4.64 5.44 -0.39
C ILE A 218 3.25 5.81 0.12
N GLN A 219 2.28 4.93 -0.07
CA GLN A 219 0.87 5.19 0.22
C GLN A 219 0.57 4.96 1.71
N VAL A 220 0.49 6.06 2.47
CA VAL A 220 0.28 6.01 3.92
C VAL A 220 -1.04 5.32 4.27
N ASP A 221 -2.09 5.58 3.51
CA ASP A 221 -3.41 4.98 3.75
C ASP A 221 -3.38 3.46 3.54
N ARG A 222 -2.63 2.98 2.54
CA ARG A 222 -2.45 1.55 2.27
C ARG A 222 -1.57 0.86 3.30
N ILE A 223 -0.57 1.56 3.82
CA ILE A 223 0.25 1.11 4.94
C ILE A 223 -0.62 0.94 6.19
N GLU A 224 -1.46 1.91 6.53
CA GLU A 224 -2.40 1.81 7.65
C GLU A 224 -3.34 0.61 7.45
N GLU A 225 -3.99 0.53 6.29
CA GLU A 225 -4.87 -0.59 5.95
C GLU A 225 -4.20 -1.94 6.18
N HIS A 226 -2.96 -2.08 5.71
CA HIS A 226 -2.20 -3.30 5.85
C HIS A 226 -1.83 -3.59 7.31
N LEU A 227 -1.37 -2.58 8.06
CA LEU A 227 -1.01 -2.72 9.46
C LEU A 227 -2.19 -3.18 10.30
N VAL A 228 -3.31 -2.45 10.21
CA VAL A 228 -4.51 -2.72 11.01
C VAL A 228 -5.14 -4.05 10.62
N ALA A 229 -5.23 -4.35 9.32
CA ALA A 229 -5.87 -5.57 8.85
C ALA A 229 -5.02 -6.82 9.07
N HIS A 230 -3.69 -6.72 9.15
CA HIS A 230 -2.81 -7.89 9.08
C HIS A 230 -1.73 -7.96 10.16
N LEU A 231 -1.02 -6.87 10.47
CA LEU A 231 0.17 -6.92 11.33
C LEU A 231 -0.16 -6.64 12.80
N LEU A 232 -0.81 -5.52 13.11
CA LEU A 232 -1.07 -5.12 14.50
C LEU A 232 -1.82 -6.19 15.31
N PRO A 233 -2.85 -6.89 14.78
CA PRO A 233 -3.52 -7.96 15.53
C PRO A 233 -2.61 -9.14 15.92
N THR A 234 -1.44 -9.31 15.30
CA THR A 234 -0.47 -10.38 15.63
C THR A 234 0.41 -10.07 16.83
N LEU A 235 0.44 -8.80 17.26
CA LEU A 235 1.13 -8.37 18.46
C LEU A 235 0.47 -8.94 19.73
N LYS A 236 -0.82 -9.32 19.67
CA LYS A 236 -1.48 -10.06 20.74
C LYS A 236 -0.74 -11.39 21.01
N PRO A 237 -0.50 -11.78 22.28
CA PRO A 237 0.05 -13.09 22.61
C PRO A 237 -0.67 -14.24 21.89
N ASP A 238 0.11 -15.18 21.38
CA ASP A 238 -0.33 -16.38 20.63
C ASP A 238 -1.19 -16.13 19.38
N ALA A 239 -1.37 -14.88 18.95
CA ALA A 239 -2.10 -14.58 17.72
C ALA A 239 -1.28 -14.98 16.49
N PRO A 240 -1.84 -15.82 15.59
CA PRO A 240 -1.15 -16.22 14.36
C PRO A 240 -1.19 -15.09 13.32
N PHE A 241 -0.20 -15.05 12.43
CA PHE A 241 -0.26 -14.22 11.23
C PHE A 241 -0.91 -15.00 10.09
N ARG A 242 -2.06 -14.50 9.61
CA ARG A 242 -2.77 -15.14 8.50
C ARG A 242 -2.05 -14.89 7.18
N LEU A 243 -1.42 -15.93 6.63
CA LEU A 243 -0.71 -15.88 5.36
C LEU A 243 -1.62 -16.14 4.16
N ALA A 244 -2.76 -16.80 4.38
CA ALA A 244 -3.72 -17.13 3.36
C ALA A 244 -5.13 -16.59 3.65
N GLY A 245 -5.84 -16.24 2.59
CA GLY A 245 -7.23 -15.79 2.65
C GLY A 245 -8.18 -16.85 3.25
N PRO A 246 -9.37 -16.44 3.72
CA PRO A 246 -10.35 -17.35 4.31
C PRO A 246 -10.79 -18.47 3.36
N GLU A 247 -10.72 -18.25 2.05
CA GLU A 247 -11.09 -19.19 0.99
C GLU A 247 -10.07 -20.32 0.78
N VAL A 248 -8.87 -20.22 1.35
CA VAL A 248 -7.80 -21.23 1.20
C VAL A 248 -7.97 -22.32 2.24
N THR A 249 -8.05 -23.58 1.79
CA THR A 249 -8.05 -24.74 2.69
C THR A 249 -6.72 -24.83 3.44
N ARG A 250 -6.77 -24.74 4.77
CA ARG A 250 -5.57 -24.77 5.61
C ARG A 250 -5.06 -26.18 5.82
N SER A 251 -3.85 -26.46 5.32
CA SER A 251 -3.06 -27.64 5.69
C SER A 251 -2.47 -27.50 7.10
N GLY A 252 -2.05 -28.60 7.72
CA GLY A 252 -1.34 -28.56 9.01
C GLY A 252 -0.04 -27.75 8.95
N GLU A 253 0.69 -27.82 7.85
CA GLU A 253 1.93 -27.06 7.59
C GLU A 253 1.67 -25.56 7.57
N LEU A 254 0.66 -25.11 6.81
CA LEU A 254 0.26 -23.70 6.78
C LEU A 254 -0.15 -23.20 8.16
N THR A 255 -0.94 -23.97 8.93
CA THR A 255 -1.34 -23.58 10.29
C THR A 255 -0.14 -23.42 11.23
N ARG A 256 0.84 -24.34 11.17
CA ARG A 256 2.09 -24.20 11.95
C ARG A 256 2.87 -22.97 11.53
N LEU A 257 3.01 -22.74 10.22
CA LEU A 257 3.69 -21.55 9.72
C LEU A 257 3.00 -20.26 10.16
N GLU A 258 1.66 -20.17 10.11
CA GLU A 258 0.91 -18.99 10.56
C GLU A 258 1.18 -18.69 12.06
N ALA A 259 1.36 -19.72 12.89
CA ALA A 259 1.74 -19.55 14.30
C ALA A 259 3.17 -19.02 14.46
N VAL A 260 4.15 -19.66 13.81
CA VAL A 260 5.57 -19.23 13.82
C VAL A 260 5.72 -17.82 13.24
N ALA A 261 4.94 -17.49 12.21
CA ALA A 261 4.89 -16.18 11.60
C ALA A 261 4.40 -15.10 12.57
N GLY A 262 3.37 -15.41 13.36
CA GLY A 262 2.85 -14.50 14.39
C GLY A 262 3.88 -14.21 15.48
N GLU A 263 4.66 -15.22 15.89
CA GLU A 263 5.77 -15.06 16.83
C GLU A 263 6.88 -14.18 16.25
N ALA A 264 7.33 -14.46 15.02
CA ALA A 264 8.41 -13.72 14.37
C ALA A 264 8.06 -12.24 14.15
N ILE A 265 6.83 -11.94 13.69
CA ILE A 265 6.37 -10.55 13.50
C ILE A 265 6.30 -9.83 14.84
N ARG A 266 5.80 -10.49 15.88
CA ARG A 266 5.72 -9.90 17.22
C ARG A 266 7.10 -9.62 17.81
N GLU A 267 8.04 -10.55 17.66
CA GLU A 267 9.44 -10.37 18.07
C GLU A 267 10.06 -9.12 17.41
N GLU A 268 9.94 -9.01 16.08
CA GLU A 268 10.53 -7.91 15.33
C GLU A 268 9.85 -6.56 15.57
N LEU A 269 8.52 -6.52 15.56
CA LEU A 269 7.79 -5.27 15.82
C LEU A 269 7.97 -4.81 17.27
N LEU A 270 7.86 -5.68 18.27
CA LEU A 270 8.07 -5.25 19.66
C LEU A 270 9.51 -4.80 19.95
N ALA A 271 10.49 -5.16 19.10
CA ALA A 271 11.85 -4.65 19.21
C ALA A 271 12.00 -3.18 18.76
N VAL A 272 11.06 -2.65 17.99
CA VAL A 272 11.04 -1.23 17.54
C VAL A 272 9.96 -0.40 18.23
N LEU A 273 9.15 -1.00 19.10
CA LEU A 273 8.08 -0.34 19.84
C LEU A 273 8.40 -0.33 21.34
N ASP A 274 7.67 0.50 22.10
CA ASP A 274 7.55 0.23 23.53
C ASP A 274 6.83 -1.11 23.73
N PRO A 275 7.44 -2.12 24.40
CA PRO A 275 6.84 -3.45 24.47
C PRO A 275 5.47 -3.48 25.15
N SER A 276 5.26 -2.65 26.18
CA SER A 276 4.01 -2.63 26.93
C SER A 276 2.87 -2.00 26.12
N ALA A 277 3.14 -0.87 25.47
CA ALA A 277 2.19 -0.20 24.59
C ALA A 277 1.93 -1.02 23.33
N GLY A 278 2.95 -1.68 22.76
CA GLY A 278 2.81 -2.56 21.60
C GLY A 278 1.93 -3.79 21.88
N LEU A 279 2.06 -4.40 23.05
CA LEU A 279 1.18 -5.51 23.47
C LEU A 279 -0.27 -5.04 23.70
N THR A 280 -0.46 -3.87 24.31
CA THR A 280 -1.78 -3.24 24.49
C THR A 280 -2.42 -2.94 23.14
N LEU A 281 -1.68 -2.29 22.23
CA LEU A 281 -2.10 -2.02 20.85
C LEU A 281 -2.55 -3.31 20.15
N GLY A 282 -1.72 -4.34 20.20
CA GLY A 282 -1.98 -5.63 19.58
C GLY A 282 -3.23 -6.32 20.08
N THR A 283 -3.36 -6.40 21.40
CA THR A 283 -4.49 -7.03 22.07
C THR A 283 -5.78 -6.29 21.73
N THR A 284 -5.79 -4.97 21.85
CA THR A 284 -6.95 -4.14 21.55
C THR A 284 -7.35 -4.21 20.07
N MET A 285 -6.39 -4.17 19.14
CA MET A 285 -6.65 -4.31 17.70
C MET A 285 -7.24 -5.68 17.35
N HIS A 286 -6.70 -6.74 17.94
CA HIS A 286 -7.20 -8.09 17.75
C HIS A 286 -8.63 -8.25 18.26
N ASP A 287 -8.91 -7.80 19.49
CA ASP A 287 -10.21 -7.95 20.12
C ASP A 287 -11.27 -7.09 19.41
N ARG A 288 -10.90 -5.87 18.96
CA ARG A 288 -11.73 -5.04 18.09
C ARG A 288 -12.07 -5.75 16.79
N ARG A 289 -11.08 -6.33 16.10
CA ARG A 289 -11.33 -7.10 14.87
C ARG A 289 -12.29 -8.25 15.12
N ALA A 290 -12.07 -9.02 16.18
CA ALA A 290 -12.94 -10.15 16.54
C ALA A 290 -14.39 -9.69 16.80
N LEU A 291 -14.60 -8.49 17.35
CA LEU A 291 -15.93 -7.90 17.51
C LEU A 291 -16.62 -7.64 16.17
N PHE A 292 -15.93 -7.00 15.22
CA PHE A 292 -16.49 -6.76 13.88
C PHE A 292 -16.74 -8.05 13.10
N GLU A 293 -15.86 -9.05 13.21
CA GLU A 293 -16.08 -10.36 12.59
C GLU A 293 -17.33 -11.07 13.17
N ARG A 294 -17.61 -10.92 14.47
CA ARG A 294 -18.88 -11.40 15.06
C ARG A 294 -20.08 -10.68 14.46
N TRP A 295 -20.02 -9.35 14.31
CA TRP A 295 -21.09 -8.58 13.69
C TRP A 295 -21.31 -8.96 12.23
N GLN A 296 -20.24 -9.20 11.47
CA GLN A 296 -20.31 -9.67 10.10
C GLN A 296 -21.06 -11.01 9.99
N ASN A 297 -20.76 -11.96 10.87
CA ASN A 297 -21.42 -13.27 10.88
C ASN A 297 -22.93 -13.15 11.20
N LEU A 298 -23.30 -12.26 12.14
CA LEU A 298 -24.70 -11.99 12.47
C LEU A 298 -25.46 -11.28 11.34
N ALA A 299 -24.79 -10.37 10.63
CA ALA A 299 -25.34 -9.59 9.53
C ALA A 299 -25.48 -10.39 8.23
N SER A 300 -24.58 -11.35 7.98
CA SER A 300 -24.59 -12.21 6.79
C SER A 300 -25.86 -13.07 6.68
N GLY A 301 -26.55 -13.33 7.80
CA GLY A 301 -27.87 -13.97 7.80
C GLY A 301 -29.05 -13.06 7.46
N ARG A 302 -28.78 -11.78 7.11
CA ARG A 302 -29.80 -10.71 6.98
C ARG A 302 -29.53 -9.75 5.79
N ASP A 303 -28.80 -10.20 4.76
CA ASP A 303 -28.40 -9.40 3.59
C ASP A 303 -27.66 -8.08 3.94
N ALA A 304 -27.02 -8.03 5.10
CA ALA A 304 -26.20 -6.90 5.53
C ALA A 304 -24.74 -7.33 5.64
N VAL A 305 -23.82 -6.45 5.24
CA VAL A 305 -22.37 -6.73 5.33
C VAL A 305 -21.72 -5.72 6.25
N PHE A 306 -21.16 -6.22 7.35
CA PHE A 306 -20.22 -5.49 8.18
C PHE A 306 -18.81 -5.96 7.82
N TYR A 307 -17.92 -5.03 7.48
CA TYR A 307 -16.50 -5.32 7.34
C TYR A 307 -15.76 -4.85 8.58
N ALA A 308 -14.74 -5.62 8.99
CA ALA A 308 -13.81 -5.13 9.99
C ALA A 308 -13.10 -3.88 9.46
N PRO A 309 -13.02 -2.79 10.25
CA PRO A 309 -12.29 -1.59 9.86
C PRO A 309 -10.85 -1.93 9.54
N THR A 310 -10.38 -1.43 8.41
CA THR A 310 -8.97 -1.46 8.02
C THR A 310 -8.24 -0.20 8.47
N THR A 311 -8.92 0.78 9.06
CA THR A 311 -8.33 2.02 9.56
C THR A 311 -8.01 1.93 11.05
N TYR A 312 -7.02 2.71 11.51
CA TYR A 312 -6.67 2.73 12.94
C TYR A 312 -7.84 3.23 13.78
N GLU A 313 -8.58 4.20 13.25
CA GLU A 313 -9.77 4.74 13.89
C GLU A 313 -11.07 4.11 13.39
N VAL A 314 -12.10 4.21 14.22
CA VAL A 314 -13.48 3.86 13.90
C VAL A 314 -14.32 5.08 14.19
N ASP A 315 -15.16 5.50 13.25
CA ASP A 315 -16.12 6.58 13.50
C ASP A 315 -17.17 6.11 14.51
N MET A 316 -16.93 6.45 15.78
CA MET A 316 -17.81 6.12 16.88
C MET A 316 -19.14 6.89 16.77
N ASP A 317 -19.15 8.10 16.24
CA ASP A 317 -20.36 8.92 16.10
C ASP A 317 -21.33 8.31 15.08
N ALA A 318 -20.81 7.77 13.97
CA ALA A 318 -21.63 7.03 13.01
C ALA A 318 -22.22 5.74 13.60
N LEU A 319 -21.55 5.11 14.56
CA LEU A 319 -22.01 3.85 15.17
C LEU A 319 -22.88 4.06 16.42
N GLU A 320 -22.78 5.20 17.09
CA GLU A 320 -23.51 5.52 18.33
C GLU A 320 -25.05 5.36 18.22
N PRO A 321 -25.73 5.67 17.10
CA PRO A 321 -27.15 5.40 16.91
C PRO A 321 -27.52 3.91 17.01
N PHE A 322 -26.58 3.01 16.75
CA PHE A 322 -26.77 1.55 16.71
C PHE A 322 -26.27 0.83 17.97
N ARG A 323 -25.86 1.57 19.01
CA ARG A 323 -25.24 1.03 20.23
C ARG A 323 -26.04 -0.05 20.97
N TRP A 324 -27.37 -0.05 20.85
CA TRP A 324 -28.24 -1.04 21.51
C TRP A 324 -28.47 -2.29 20.64
N GLN A 325 -28.12 -2.21 19.36
CA GLN A 325 -28.29 -3.27 18.37
C GLN A 325 -26.98 -4.00 18.07
N LEU A 326 -25.85 -3.35 18.35
CA LEU A 326 -24.50 -3.90 18.22
C LEU A 326 -24.07 -4.52 19.56
N ASP A 327 -24.19 -5.86 19.66
CA ASP A 327 -23.71 -6.60 20.81
C ASP A 327 -22.20 -6.38 21.01
N GLY A 328 -21.76 -6.03 22.21
CA GLY A 328 -20.36 -5.67 22.47
C GLY A 328 -19.95 -4.23 22.14
N PHE A 329 -20.92 -3.30 21.96
CA PHE A 329 -20.62 -1.89 21.69
C PHE A 329 -19.83 -1.21 22.82
N SER A 330 -20.05 -1.58 24.08
CA SER A 330 -19.26 -1.09 25.22
C SER A 330 -17.78 -1.44 25.09
N GLU A 331 -17.48 -2.64 24.60
CA GLU A 331 -16.15 -3.15 24.35
C GLU A 331 -15.50 -2.39 23.19
N LEU A 332 -16.26 -2.06 22.13
CA LEU A 332 -15.76 -1.17 21.08
C LEU A 332 -15.39 0.21 21.62
N ARG A 333 -16.25 0.80 22.46
CA ARG A 333 -15.99 2.12 23.06
C ARG A 333 -14.76 2.10 23.95
N GLU A 334 -14.59 1.05 24.74
CA GLU A 334 -13.38 0.88 25.57
C GLU A 334 -12.13 0.66 24.71
N ALA A 335 -12.22 -0.15 23.66
CA ALA A 335 -11.13 -0.33 22.71
C ALA A 335 -10.74 1.01 22.05
N HIS A 336 -11.71 1.82 21.63
CA HIS A 336 -11.47 3.15 21.07
C HIS A 336 -10.79 4.08 22.09
N ARG A 337 -11.23 4.07 23.35
CA ARG A 337 -10.60 4.84 24.43
C ARG A 337 -9.14 4.44 24.65
N VAL A 338 -8.85 3.13 24.73
CA VAL A 338 -7.49 2.60 24.90
C VAL A 338 -6.60 2.95 23.70
N LEU A 339 -7.12 2.82 22.48
CA LEU A 339 -6.40 3.21 21.26
C LEU A 339 -6.11 4.72 21.18
N GLY A 340 -6.87 5.55 21.91
CA GLY A 340 -6.63 6.98 22.04
C GLY A 340 -5.60 7.36 23.12
N GLU A 341 -5.07 6.40 23.89
CA GLU A 341 -4.03 6.68 24.88
C GLU A 341 -2.70 7.02 24.19
N GLU A 342 -2.02 8.07 24.65
CA GLU A 342 -0.82 8.63 23.99
C GLU A 342 0.26 7.58 23.71
N ALA A 343 0.53 6.68 24.67
CA ALA A 343 1.51 5.62 24.51
C ALA A 343 1.13 4.61 23.42
N VAL A 344 -0.17 4.28 23.30
CA VAL A 344 -0.70 3.33 22.30
C VAL A 344 -0.69 3.98 20.91
N VAL A 345 -1.07 5.25 20.83
CA VAL A 345 -0.94 6.09 19.64
C VAL A 345 0.51 6.14 19.16
N ARG A 346 1.46 6.38 20.07
CA ARG A 346 2.88 6.42 19.73
C ARG A 346 3.37 5.08 19.19
N ALA A 347 3.00 3.97 19.84
CA ALA A 347 3.33 2.62 19.35
C ALA A 347 2.74 2.34 17.96
N TYR A 348 1.54 2.84 17.66
CA TYR A 348 0.97 2.74 16.31
C TYR A 348 1.79 3.53 15.28
N LEU A 349 2.12 4.79 15.57
CA LEU A 349 2.91 5.64 14.68
C LEU A 349 4.31 5.05 14.43
N ASP A 350 4.94 4.50 15.46
CA ASP A 350 6.25 3.84 15.33
C ASP A 350 6.15 2.56 14.47
N ALA A 351 5.08 1.76 14.62
CA ALA A 351 4.84 0.59 13.78
C ALA A 351 4.58 0.99 12.31
N ARG A 352 3.84 2.09 12.10
CA ARG A 352 3.59 2.68 10.78
C ARG A 352 4.86 3.14 10.11
N ASP A 353 5.69 3.89 10.82
CA ASP A 353 6.94 4.43 10.29
C ASP A 353 7.96 3.30 10.02
N ALA A 354 7.96 2.23 10.84
CA ALA A 354 8.78 1.04 10.60
C ALA A 354 8.36 0.30 9.32
N LEU A 355 7.05 0.10 9.08
CA LEU A 355 6.58 -0.50 7.83
C LEU A 355 6.78 0.43 6.62
N ALA A 356 6.57 1.73 6.79
CA ALA A 356 6.83 2.71 5.74
C ALA A 356 8.29 2.66 5.29
N GLN A 357 9.25 2.57 6.22
CA GLN A 357 10.67 2.45 5.88
C GLN A 357 11.01 1.22 5.03
N VAL A 358 10.33 0.11 5.29
CA VAL A 358 10.46 -1.11 4.47
C VAL A 358 9.99 -0.85 3.04
N VAL A 359 8.80 -0.27 2.88
CA VAL A 359 8.23 0.04 1.57
C VAL A 359 9.09 1.08 0.85
N GLU A 360 9.60 2.10 1.55
CA GLU A 360 10.55 3.09 1.01
C GLU A 360 11.76 2.41 0.39
N ARG A 361 12.41 1.46 1.08
CA ARG A 361 13.57 0.76 0.52
C ARG A 361 13.24 -0.05 -0.72
N HIS A 362 12.11 -0.75 -0.72
CA HIS A 362 11.65 -1.52 -1.88
C HIS A 362 11.46 -0.60 -3.09
N GLU A 363 10.75 0.51 -2.93
CA GLU A 363 10.46 1.45 -4.02
C GLU A 363 11.72 2.23 -4.47
N LEU A 364 12.59 2.61 -3.54
CA LEU A 364 13.87 3.24 -3.87
C LEU A 364 14.79 2.31 -4.68
N GLN A 365 14.73 0.99 -4.43
CA GLN A 365 15.48 0.04 -5.25
C GLN A 365 14.97 0.02 -6.69
N HIS A 366 13.64 0.03 -6.90
CA HIS A 366 13.08 0.18 -8.26
C HIS A 366 13.58 1.46 -8.92
N ARG A 367 13.55 2.59 -8.20
CA ARG A 367 14.02 3.88 -8.70
C ARG A 367 15.47 3.82 -9.16
N PHE A 368 16.34 3.26 -8.32
CA PHE A 368 17.76 3.09 -8.63
C PHE A 368 17.98 2.19 -9.84
N ASP A 369 17.29 1.05 -9.90
CA ASP A 369 17.48 0.11 -10.99
C ASP A 369 16.96 0.65 -12.33
N TYR A 370 15.86 1.43 -12.33
CA TYR A 370 15.42 2.17 -13.53
C TYR A 370 16.46 3.18 -14.00
N ARG A 371 17.04 3.94 -13.07
CA ARG A 371 18.07 4.95 -13.39
C ARG A 371 19.34 4.31 -13.95
N GLU A 372 19.72 3.16 -13.43
CA GLU A 372 20.92 2.42 -13.82
C GLU A 372 20.71 1.56 -15.08
N GLY A 373 19.51 1.54 -15.67
CA GLY A 373 19.21 0.74 -16.86
C GLY A 373 19.30 -0.77 -16.61
N VAL A 374 19.13 -1.23 -15.36
CA VAL A 374 19.30 -2.64 -14.98
C VAL A 374 18.37 -3.56 -15.75
N PHE A 375 17.20 -3.04 -16.13
CA PHE A 375 16.16 -3.82 -16.77
C PHE A 375 16.14 -3.69 -18.30
N ASP A 376 17.16 -3.07 -18.90
CA ASP A 376 17.31 -2.98 -20.35
C ASP A 376 17.61 -4.36 -20.97
N ALA A 377 18.35 -5.20 -20.23
CA ALA A 377 18.72 -6.55 -20.65
C ALA A 377 18.81 -7.50 -19.45
N LEU A 378 18.62 -8.81 -19.69
CA LEU A 378 18.63 -9.80 -18.62
C LEU A 378 20.02 -9.96 -17.98
N PRO A 379 20.14 -9.81 -16.65
CA PRO A 379 21.38 -10.11 -15.94
C PRO A 379 21.84 -11.57 -16.10
N ALA A 380 23.14 -11.79 -16.28
CA ALA A 380 23.71 -13.10 -16.57
C ALA A 380 23.41 -14.15 -15.47
N GLY A 381 23.38 -13.72 -14.20
CA GLY A 381 23.06 -14.61 -13.08
C GLY A 381 21.60 -15.06 -13.01
N LEU A 382 20.71 -14.46 -13.81
CA LEU A 382 19.29 -14.82 -13.91
C LEU A 382 18.93 -15.56 -15.20
N ALA A 383 19.86 -15.62 -16.16
CA ALA A 383 19.68 -16.31 -17.45
C ALA A 383 19.36 -17.80 -17.26
N GLY A 384 18.31 -18.26 -17.95
CA GLY A 384 17.86 -19.65 -17.90
C GLY A 384 17.27 -20.13 -16.56
N THR A 385 17.16 -19.28 -15.53
CA THR A 385 16.70 -19.67 -14.19
C THR A 385 15.37 -19.03 -13.80
N LEU A 386 15.34 -17.71 -13.59
CA LEU A 386 14.13 -16.95 -13.25
C LEU A 386 13.22 -16.77 -14.48
N VAL A 387 13.85 -16.45 -15.61
CA VAL A 387 13.24 -16.31 -16.93
C VAL A 387 14.03 -17.14 -17.93
N HIS A 388 13.33 -17.77 -18.88
CA HIS A 388 13.93 -18.67 -19.88
C HIS A 388 14.46 -17.88 -21.09
N LEU A 389 15.34 -16.90 -20.83
CA LEU A 389 16.02 -16.09 -21.84
C LEU A 389 17.54 -16.21 -21.66
N GLU A 390 18.28 -15.87 -22.71
CA GLU A 390 19.74 -15.80 -22.69
C GLU A 390 20.24 -14.54 -21.98
N ALA A 391 21.46 -14.59 -21.46
CA ALA A 391 22.09 -13.43 -20.83
C ALA A 391 22.22 -12.28 -21.84
N GLY A 392 21.85 -11.07 -21.42
CA GLY A 392 21.88 -9.89 -22.29
C GLY A 392 20.71 -9.77 -23.27
N ALA A 393 19.76 -10.73 -23.28
CA ALA A 393 18.55 -10.60 -24.08
C ALA A 393 17.68 -9.45 -23.53
N PRO A 394 17.00 -8.67 -24.40
CA PRO A 394 16.07 -7.64 -23.95
C PRO A 394 14.92 -8.26 -23.15
N LEU A 395 14.53 -7.59 -22.06
CA LEU A 395 13.40 -8.01 -21.24
C LEU A 395 12.09 -7.48 -21.84
N ASP A 396 11.13 -8.38 -22.05
CA ASP A 396 9.74 -7.96 -22.26
C ASP A 396 9.14 -7.39 -20.96
N ASP A 397 7.98 -6.74 -21.05
CA ASP A 397 7.34 -6.07 -19.91
C ASP A 397 7.11 -7.01 -18.72
N ARG A 398 6.78 -8.27 -18.98
CA ARG A 398 6.53 -9.25 -17.92
C ARG A 398 7.83 -9.64 -17.22
N ALA A 399 8.84 -10.01 -17.99
CA ALA A 399 10.15 -10.40 -17.49
C ALA A 399 10.82 -9.24 -16.73
N ARG A 400 10.67 -8.02 -17.24
CA ARG A 400 11.11 -6.78 -16.59
C ARG A 400 10.51 -6.66 -15.19
N VAL A 401 9.20 -6.76 -15.04
CA VAL A 401 8.55 -6.67 -13.73
C VAL A 401 9.03 -7.79 -12.80
N VAL A 402 9.13 -9.04 -13.26
CA VAL A 402 9.61 -10.15 -12.41
C VAL A 402 11.05 -9.91 -11.91
N VAL A 403 11.94 -9.42 -12.79
CA VAL A 403 13.33 -9.11 -12.42
C VAL A 403 13.40 -7.91 -11.48
N ALA A 404 12.58 -6.88 -11.72
CA ALA A 404 12.50 -5.69 -10.88
C ALA A 404 12.03 -6.04 -9.46
N GLU A 405 10.94 -6.81 -9.33
CA GLU A 405 10.44 -7.29 -8.04
C GLU A 405 11.47 -8.14 -7.31
N LEU A 406 12.18 -9.03 -8.01
CA LEU A 406 13.25 -9.82 -7.40
C LEU A 406 14.34 -8.92 -6.82
N SER A 407 14.76 -7.89 -7.56
CA SER A 407 15.76 -6.92 -7.11
C SER A 407 15.28 -6.20 -5.85
N ALA A 408 14.08 -5.60 -5.92
CA ALA A 408 13.50 -4.79 -4.87
C ALA A 408 13.22 -5.57 -3.57
N TYR A 409 12.62 -6.76 -3.64
CA TYR A 409 12.42 -7.60 -2.46
C TYR A 409 13.74 -8.02 -1.81
N SER A 410 14.73 -8.41 -2.63
CA SER A 410 16.03 -8.85 -2.11
C SER A 410 16.78 -7.70 -1.44
N ALA A 411 16.78 -6.51 -2.06
CA ALA A 411 17.41 -5.31 -1.51
C ALA A 411 16.75 -4.88 -0.19
N SER A 412 15.42 -4.74 -0.20
CA SER A 412 14.63 -4.33 0.97
C SER A 412 14.92 -5.22 2.17
N ILE A 413 14.80 -6.54 2.01
CA ILE A 413 15.05 -7.49 3.10
C ILE A 413 16.53 -7.45 3.52
N ALA A 414 17.48 -7.42 2.57
CA ALA A 414 18.91 -7.41 2.87
C ALA A 414 19.37 -6.19 3.67
N GLU A 415 18.66 -5.06 3.53
CA GLU A 415 18.93 -3.82 4.25
C GLU A 415 18.05 -3.61 5.49
N SER A 416 17.08 -4.50 5.73
CA SER A 416 16.12 -4.36 6.83
C SER A 416 16.67 -4.75 8.20
N GLU A 417 17.14 -3.77 8.98
CA GLU A 417 17.69 -4.07 10.30
C GLU A 417 16.69 -4.62 11.30
N ALA A 418 15.42 -4.20 11.20
CA ALA A 418 14.39 -4.52 12.18
C ALA A 418 13.35 -5.53 11.71
N LEU A 419 12.97 -5.56 10.42
CA LEU A 419 11.76 -6.23 9.93
C LEU A 419 12.04 -7.31 8.86
N ALA A 420 13.24 -7.89 8.84
CA ALA A 420 13.65 -8.81 7.78
C ALA A 420 12.76 -10.06 7.67
N LYS A 421 12.36 -10.67 8.80
CA LYS A 421 11.44 -11.83 8.80
C LYS A 421 10.02 -11.40 8.44
N THR A 422 9.57 -10.24 8.91
CA THR A 422 8.27 -9.66 8.59
C THR A 422 8.15 -9.43 7.09
N GLU A 423 9.15 -8.84 6.44
CA GLU A 423 9.19 -8.69 4.99
C GLU A 423 9.16 -10.02 4.23
N LEU A 424 9.93 -11.01 4.69
CA LEU A 424 9.91 -12.35 4.13
C LEU A 424 8.51 -12.99 4.22
N LEU A 425 7.79 -12.73 5.33
CA LEU A 425 6.42 -13.18 5.54
C LEU A 425 5.42 -12.48 4.61
N LEU A 426 5.57 -11.16 4.42
CA LEU A 426 4.77 -10.38 3.48
C LEU A 426 4.96 -10.90 2.05
N LEU A 427 6.22 -11.14 1.64
CA LEU A 427 6.56 -11.78 0.37
C LEU A 427 5.89 -13.15 0.22
N GLY A 428 5.90 -13.96 1.28
CA GLY A 428 5.30 -15.29 1.30
C GLY A 428 3.80 -15.33 1.01
N ARG A 429 3.07 -14.24 1.30
CA ARG A 429 1.62 -14.15 0.98
C ARG A 429 1.35 -14.27 -0.52
N HIS A 430 2.27 -13.85 -1.38
CA HIS A 430 2.14 -13.97 -2.84
C HIS A 430 2.13 -15.42 -3.32
N VAL A 431 2.82 -16.33 -2.62
CA VAL A 431 2.93 -17.75 -3.01
C VAL A 431 2.05 -18.70 -2.20
N LEU A 432 1.52 -18.25 -1.05
CA LEU A 432 0.70 -19.07 -0.15
C LEU A 432 -0.80 -18.76 -0.21
N GLY A 433 -1.19 -17.52 -0.51
CA GLY A 433 -2.50 -17.02 -0.06
C GLY A 433 -3.31 -16.23 -1.08
N LEU A 434 -2.67 -15.45 -1.93
CA LEU A 434 -3.39 -14.67 -2.94
C LEU A 434 -3.73 -15.60 -4.12
N ARG A 435 -4.96 -15.55 -4.66
CA ARG A 435 -5.42 -16.24 -5.89
C ARG A 435 -4.63 -15.84 -7.17
N GLY A 436 -3.36 -15.50 -7.04
CA GLY A 436 -2.51 -14.88 -8.02
C GLY A 436 -1.20 -15.63 -8.25
N GLY A 437 -1.18 -16.97 -8.22
CA GLY A 437 -0.03 -17.78 -8.69
C GLY A 437 0.38 -17.54 -10.18
N ARG A 438 -0.17 -16.50 -10.82
CA ARG A 438 0.14 -15.99 -12.16
C ARG A 438 0.67 -14.54 -12.17
N ARG A 439 0.79 -13.88 -11.01
CA ARG A 439 1.31 -12.52 -10.87
C ARG A 439 2.84 -12.53 -10.81
N ASN A 440 3.47 -11.47 -11.32
CA ASN A 440 4.93 -11.38 -11.49
C ASN A 440 5.65 -11.44 -10.13
N GLU A 441 5.04 -10.84 -9.11
CA GLU A 441 5.46 -10.83 -7.70
C GLU A 441 5.52 -12.25 -7.12
N ALA A 442 4.56 -13.12 -7.45
CA ALA A 442 4.56 -14.51 -6.99
C ALA A 442 5.70 -15.34 -7.63
N GLN A 443 6.08 -15.00 -8.87
CA GLN A 443 7.21 -15.63 -9.55
C GLN A 443 8.55 -15.18 -8.92
N ALA A 444 8.71 -13.88 -8.67
CA ALA A 444 9.87 -13.32 -7.96
C ALA A 444 9.98 -13.90 -6.53
N ALA A 445 8.89 -13.88 -5.77
CA ALA A 445 8.80 -14.43 -4.42
C ALA A 445 9.16 -15.91 -4.35
N GLY A 446 8.58 -16.72 -5.25
CA GLY A 446 8.84 -18.15 -5.31
C GLY A 446 10.31 -18.45 -5.62
N PHE A 447 10.90 -17.72 -6.56
CA PHE A 447 12.32 -17.85 -6.90
C PHE A 447 13.23 -17.43 -5.73
N LEU A 448 12.97 -16.27 -5.13
CA LEU A 448 13.73 -15.77 -3.97
C LEU A 448 13.73 -16.78 -2.83
N LEU A 449 12.55 -17.30 -2.45
CA LEU A 449 12.43 -18.30 -1.38
C LEU A 449 13.16 -19.61 -1.70
N GLU A 450 13.08 -20.09 -2.95
CA GLU A 450 13.77 -21.29 -3.41
C GLU A 450 15.30 -21.13 -3.32
N GLN A 451 15.82 -20.00 -3.80
CA GLN A 451 17.25 -19.75 -3.85
C GLN A 451 17.85 -19.41 -2.47
N LEU A 452 17.11 -18.68 -1.65
CA LEU A 452 17.51 -18.37 -0.27
C LEU A 452 17.59 -19.64 0.56
N ASP A 453 16.61 -20.54 0.42
CA ASP A 453 16.63 -21.84 1.07
C ASP A 453 17.82 -22.68 0.63
N ALA A 454 18.06 -22.78 -0.68
CA ALA A 454 19.19 -23.56 -1.21
C ALA A 454 20.56 -23.01 -0.78
N ALA A 455 20.70 -21.69 -0.66
CA ALA A 455 21.93 -21.07 -0.20
C ALA A 455 22.20 -21.31 1.31
N LEU A 456 21.14 -21.35 2.12
CA LEU A 456 21.26 -21.49 3.57
C LEU A 456 21.24 -22.95 4.05
N PHE A 457 20.70 -23.86 3.25
CA PHE A 457 20.55 -25.30 3.55
C PHE A 457 20.98 -26.18 2.36
N PRO A 458 22.25 -26.16 1.94
CA PRO A 458 22.71 -26.83 0.71
C PRO A 458 22.60 -28.37 0.73
N GLU A 459 22.68 -28.99 1.91
CA GLU A 459 22.63 -30.46 2.07
C GLU A 459 21.21 -31.06 2.03
N GLY A 460 20.18 -30.21 1.98
CA GLY A 460 18.79 -30.66 1.99
C GLY A 460 17.80 -29.55 1.65
N PRO A 461 17.94 -28.88 0.48
CA PRO A 461 16.98 -27.88 0.05
C PRO A 461 15.62 -28.53 -0.17
N ILE A 462 14.54 -27.83 0.18
CA ILE A 462 13.21 -28.33 -0.17
C ILE A 462 13.02 -28.12 -1.67
N VAL A 463 12.63 -29.18 -2.36
CA VAL A 463 12.40 -29.19 -3.81
C VAL A 463 10.91 -29.04 -4.11
N GLY A 464 10.60 -28.25 -5.13
CA GLY A 464 9.25 -28.08 -5.67
C GLY A 464 8.60 -26.73 -5.35
N ARG A 465 7.46 -26.45 -5.99
CA ARG A 465 6.83 -25.12 -6.03
C ARG A 465 5.35 -25.09 -5.63
N ARG A 466 4.93 -26.06 -4.81
CA ARG A 466 3.57 -26.09 -4.24
C ARG A 466 3.52 -25.23 -2.97
N PRO A 467 2.36 -24.70 -2.58
CA PRO A 467 2.21 -23.92 -1.33
C PRO A 467 2.82 -24.61 -0.10
N VAL A 468 2.65 -25.93 0.04
CA VAL A 468 3.26 -26.71 1.13
C VAL A 468 4.79 -26.64 1.15
N HIS A 469 5.45 -26.59 -0.01
CA HIS A 469 6.91 -26.47 -0.11
C HIS A 469 7.38 -25.07 0.28
N TYR A 470 6.66 -24.03 -0.17
CA TYR A 470 6.95 -22.65 0.24
C TYR A 470 6.73 -22.48 1.74
N ALA A 471 5.67 -23.06 2.29
CA ALA A 471 5.39 -22.99 3.72
C ALA A 471 6.55 -23.61 4.54
N ALA A 472 7.03 -24.77 4.14
CA ALA A 472 8.15 -25.44 4.82
C ALA A 472 9.51 -24.74 4.63
N ARG A 473 9.74 -24.04 3.50
CA ARG A 473 10.90 -23.13 3.34
C ARG A 473 10.80 -21.97 4.31
N MET A 474 9.66 -21.30 4.35
CA MET A 474 9.48 -20.15 5.23
C MET A 474 9.61 -20.54 6.70
N GLU A 475 8.99 -21.65 7.12
CA GLU A 475 9.06 -22.14 8.51
C GLU A 475 10.50 -22.28 8.99
N ARG A 476 11.39 -22.89 8.18
CA ARG A 476 12.80 -23.04 8.56
C ARG A 476 13.62 -21.75 8.43
N LEU A 477 13.30 -20.89 7.45
CA LEU A 477 13.99 -19.61 7.27
C LEU A 477 13.73 -18.69 8.48
N LEU A 478 12.51 -18.71 9.04
CA LEU A 478 12.14 -17.92 10.22
C LEU A 478 12.88 -18.33 11.50
N GLN A 479 13.41 -19.56 11.55
CA GLN A 479 14.25 -20.03 12.66
C GLN A 479 15.67 -19.44 12.64
N LEU A 480 16.08 -18.82 11.53
CA LEU A 480 17.39 -18.20 11.42
C LEU A 480 17.38 -16.77 11.98
N PRO A 481 18.50 -16.29 12.54
CA PRO A 481 18.66 -14.89 12.87
C PRO A 481 18.48 -14.01 11.62
N GLY A 482 17.80 -12.87 11.74
CA GLY A 482 17.56 -11.95 10.62
C GLY A 482 18.84 -11.54 9.89
N GLN A 483 19.95 -11.31 10.61
CA GLN A 483 21.26 -11.01 10.03
C GLN A 483 21.76 -12.07 9.04
N ARG A 484 21.46 -13.35 9.29
CA ARG A 484 21.87 -14.45 8.40
C ARG A 484 21.05 -14.44 7.10
N LEU A 485 19.75 -14.15 7.19
CA LEU A 485 18.89 -13.96 6.02
C LEU A 485 19.40 -12.79 5.16
N ARG A 486 19.70 -11.66 5.79
CA ARG A 486 20.21 -10.45 5.12
C ARG A 486 21.52 -10.67 4.38
N THR A 487 22.48 -11.31 5.05
CA THR A 487 23.80 -11.59 4.46
C THR A 487 23.69 -12.51 3.26
N ALA A 488 22.84 -13.54 3.35
CA ALA A 488 22.60 -14.46 2.25
C ALA A 488 21.91 -13.76 1.07
N LEU A 489 20.90 -12.92 1.32
CA LEU A 489 20.21 -12.17 0.27
C LEU A 489 21.13 -11.17 -0.44
N ARG A 490 22.00 -10.47 0.29
CA ARG A 490 23.02 -9.61 -0.32
C ARG A 490 23.92 -10.40 -1.27
N THR A 491 24.44 -11.53 -0.82
CA THR A 491 25.29 -12.43 -1.64
C THR A 491 24.54 -12.96 -2.88
N LEU A 492 23.28 -13.33 -2.72
CA LEU A 492 22.44 -13.81 -3.82
C LEU A 492 22.18 -12.71 -4.85
N TRP A 493 21.85 -11.50 -4.38
CA TRP A 493 21.64 -10.34 -5.24
C TRP A 493 22.90 -10.04 -6.06
N GLU A 494 24.08 -10.02 -5.42
CA GLU A 494 25.35 -9.79 -6.12
C GLU A 494 25.61 -10.83 -7.20
N ARG A 495 25.31 -12.09 -6.91
CA ARG A 495 25.43 -13.19 -7.88
C ARG A 495 24.47 -13.04 -9.06
N TRP A 496 23.24 -12.59 -8.82
CA TRP A 496 22.22 -12.44 -9.86
C TRP A 496 22.46 -11.25 -10.78
N PHE A 497 22.77 -10.10 -10.18
CA PHE A 497 22.90 -8.82 -10.87
C PHE A 497 24.34 -8.46 -11.25
N GLY A 498 25.33 -9.26 -10.81
CA GLY A 498 26.73 -9.12 -11.21
C GLY A 498 27.45 -7.88 -10.66
N ARG A 499 26.87 -7.23 -9.64
CA ARG A 499 27.41 -6.03 -9.00
C ARG A 499 27.09 -6.03 -7.50
N ALA A 500 27.77 -5.20 -6.72
CA ALA A 500 27.46 -5.02 -5.30
C ALA A 500 26.05 -4.43 -5.10
N LEU A 501 25.30 -4.92 -4.11
CA LEU A 501 24.03 -4.29 -3.72
C LEU A 501 24.31 -2.84 -3.30
N PRO A 502 23.63 -1.83 -3.89
CA PRO A 502 23.86 -0.44 -3.51
C PRO A 502 23.47 -0.24 -2.04
N ALA A 503 24.33 0.43 -1.28
CA ALA A 503 23.98 0.80 0.08
C ALA A 503 22.95 1.93 0.06
N SER A 504 21.85 1.74 0.77
CA SER A 504 20.83 2.75 1.03
C SER A 504 21.00 3.35 2.42
N ARG A 505 21.08 4.68 2.50
CA ARG A 505 21.12 5.40 3.77
C ARG A 505 20.23 6.62 3.73
N ARG A 506 19.33 6.75 4.72
CA ARG A 506 18.60 8.01 4.96
C ARG A 506 19.60 9.14 5.20
N VAL A 507 19.45 10.22 4.46
CA VAL A 507 20.20 11.44 4.72
C VAL A 507 19.56 12.10 5.95
N ALA A 508 20.35 12.32 6.99
CA ALA A 508 19.84 13.04 8.16
C ALA A 508 19.49 14.48 7.73
N PRO A 509 18.40 15.06 8.26
CA PRO A 509 18.11 16.47 7.99
C PRO A 509 19.33 17.30 8.40
N ALA A 510 19.72 18.25 7.54
CA ALA A 510 20.80 19.17 7.86
C ALA A 510 20.40 19.95 9.14
N GLN A 511 21.22 19.84 10.18
CA GLN A 511 21.02 20.54 11.45
C GLN A 511 21.26 22.03 11.33
#